data_AF-A0A7C6DYK8-F1
#
_entry.id   AF-A0A7C6DYK8-F1
#
_cell.length_a   1.000
_cell.length_b   1.000
_cell.length_c   1.000
_cell.angle_alpha   90.00
_cell.angle_beta   90.00
_cell.angle_gamma   90.00
#
_symmetry.space_group_name_H-M   'P 1'
#
loop_
_entity.id
_entity.type
_entity.pdbx_description
1 polymer ?
#
loop_
_entity_poly.entity_id
_entity_poly.type
_entity_poly.pdbx_seq_one_letter_code
_entity_poly.pdbx_strand_id
1 'polypeptide(L)'
;MCNRDEKILDAIKKFARPPHYGATWTELKRETGIPDGTLYRRLQSLLKAKQIIHIGKLYSLPKYEQMIIEKLRDIEAGKRGVSREHTLNVISGLKWFCRNETYLSGEVEPKAECALIALQHLYTGYRQIFEYFEKMFKAKNLEDSLKVDVAEKLKIRLERVGLRLSDRTLEDVAESLLISHGDFNRYIKVEPVQAGARFKLLFKAEPHSLGEFESREKAEEFLKETFAKFVETPEFKEAIIKYENAQKKYADAHQTLTGKHFPTCEEERVGKPCFLAMKLEEELESLKGMCERCGGLFSETERKKLNEILSMFA
;
A
#
# COMPACT_ATOMS: atom_id res chain seq x y z
N MET A 1 -37.49 31.21 -14.91
CA MET A 1 -36.52 30.11 -14.61
C MET A 1 -36.64 29.77 -13.13
N CYS A 2 -36.33 28.55 -12.70
CA CYS A 2 -36.37 28.20 -11.27
C CYS A 2 -35.13 28.80 -10.58
N ASN A 3 -35.28 29.39 -9.38
CA ASN A 3 -34.19 29.98 -8.57
C ASN A 3 -32.98 29.02 -8.42
N ARG A 4 -33.21 27.70 -8.43
CA ARG A 4 -32.16 26.68 -8.38
C ARG A 4 -31.36 26.53 -9.68
N ASP A 5 -32.01 26.70 -10.82
CA ASP A 5 -31.36 26.62 -12.14
C ASP A 5 -30.43 27.83 -12.32
N GLU A 6 -30.84 29.01 -11.84
CA GLU A 6 -30.01 30.22 -11.79
C GLU A 6 -28.79 30.03 -10.88
N LYS A 7 -28.96 29.46 -9.68
CA LYS A 7 -27.82 29.13 -8.79
C LYS A 7 -26.81 28.18 -9.45
N ILE A 8 -27.28 27.17 -10.19
CA ILE A 8 -26.39 26.25 -10.92
C ILE A 8 -25.65 27.01 -12.03
N LEU A 9 -26.35 27.83 -12.80
CA LEU A 9 -25.73 28.62 -13.87
C LEU A 9 -24.71 29.63 -13.33
N ASP A 10 -24.99 30.26 -12.19
CA ASP A 10 -24.06 31.19 -11.55
C ASP A 10 -22.85 30.48 -10.96
N ALA A 11 -23.02 29.28 -10.40
CA ALA A 11 -21.90 28.43 -10.01
C ALA A 11 -21.04 28.06 -11.24
N ILE A 12 -21.65 27.65 -12.35
CA ILE A 12 -20.92 27.37 -13.60
C ILE A 12 -20.18 28.63 -14.08
N LYS A 13 -20.82 29.81 -14.10
CA LYS A 13 -20.16 31.08 -14.47
C LYS A 13 -18.99 31.41 -13.56
N LYS A 14 -19.11 31.15 -12.25
CA LYS A 14 -18.06 31.39 -11.26
C LYS A 14 -16.81 30.57 -11.56
N PHE A 15 -16.97 29.29 -11.89
CA PHE A 15 -15.87 28.37 -12.20
C PHE A 15 -15.41 28.44 -13.67
N ALA A 16 -16.24 28.95 -14.58
CA ALA A 16 -15.91 29.14 -15.98
C ALA A 16 -15.04 30.39 -16.23
N ARG A 17 -13.91 30.41 -15.55
CA ARG A 17 -12.80 31.36 -15.73
C ARG A 17 -11.60 30.63 -16.31
N PRO A 18 -10.73 31.31 -17.08
CA PRO A 18 -9.43 30.74 -17.43
C PRO A 18 -8.68 30.31 -16.17
N PRO A 19 -8.06 29.11 -16.14
CA PRO A 19 -7.93 28.15 -17.24
C PRO A 19 -8.98 27.03 -17.25
N HIS A 20 -9.97 27.02 -16.35
CA HIS A 20 -10.82 25.85 -16.09
C HIS A 20 -12.08 25.79 -16.94
N TYR A 21 -12.59 26.93 -17.42
CA TYR A 21 -13.67 27.05 -18.41
C TYR A 21 -14.93 26.21 -18.13
N GLY A 22 -15.16 25.75 -16.90
CA GLY A 22 -16.29 24.91 -16.52
C GLY A 22 -16.19 24.46 -15.07
N ALA A 23 -17.22 23.76 -14.59
CA ALA A 23 -17.32 23.24 -13.22
C ALA A 23 -17.48 21.72 -13.24
N THR A 24 -16.83 21.04 -12.31
CA THR A 24 -17.07 19.62 -12.03
C THR A 24 -18.33 19.41 -11.20
N TRP A 25 -18.84 18.17 -11.18
CA TRP A 25 -19.95 17.77 -10.32
C TRP A 25 -19.73 18.16 -8.85
N THR A 26 -18.54 17.88 -8.31
CA THR A 26 -18.17 18.15 -6.91
C THR A 26 -18.18 19.64 -6.60
N GLU A 27 -17.68 20.47 -7.52
CA GLU A 27 -17.68 21.93 -7.36
C GLU A 27 -19.09 22.51 -7.39
N LEU A 28 -19.95 22.02 -8.29
CA LEU A 28 -21.35 22.42 -8.34
C LEU A 28 -22.11 22.02 -7.08
N LYS A 29 -21.88 20.81 -6.56
CA LYS A 29 -22.48 20.35 -5.32
C LYS A 29 -22.07 21.24 -4.15
N ARG A 30 -20.78 21.51 -4.00
CA ARG A 30 -20.23 22.35 -2.93
C ARG A 30 -20.75 23.78 -2.99
N GLU A 31 -20.79 24.37 -4.19
CA GLU A 31 -21.18 25.78 -4.37
C GLU A 31 -22.69 26.00 -4.24
N THR A 32 -23.51 25.06 -4.73
CA THR A 32 -24.97 25.24 -4.77
C THR A 32 -25.68 24.66 -3.54
N GLY A 33 -25.07 23.71 -2.83
CA GLY A 33 -25.69 23.00 -1.71
C GLY A 33 -26.89 22.14 -2.12
N ILE A 34 -27.08 21.86 -3.42
CA ILE A 34 -28.24 21.13 -3.93
C ILE A 34 -28.00 19.61 -3.78
N PRO A 35 -29.00 18.85 -3.26
CA PRO A 35 -28.90 17.39 -3.16
C PRO A 35 -28.74 16.70 -4.52
N ASP A 36 -27.98 15.60 -4.57
CA ASP A 36 -27.53 14.94 -5.82
C ASP A 36 -28.67 14.61 -6.79
N GLY A 37 -29.75 13.98 -6.33
CA GLY A 37 -30.90 13.64 -7.19
C GLY A 37 -31.65 14.87 -7.74
N THR A 38 -31.55 16.02 -7.07
CA THR A 38 -32.09 17.29 -7.56
C THR A 38 -31.11 17.96 -8.52
N LEU A 39 -29.81 18.00 -8.18
CA LEU A 39 -28.76 18.56 -9.03
C LEU A 39 -28.69 17.83 -10.39
N TYR A 40 -28.75 16.50 -10.38
CA TYR A 40 -28.77 15.68 -11.59
C TYR A 40 -29.93 16.05 -12.52
N ARG A 41 -31.16 16.06 -11.99
CA ARG A 41 -32.37 16.37 -12.78
C ARG A 41 -32.31 17.78 -13.37
N ARG A 42 -31.79 18.75 -12.60
CA ARG A 42 -31.66 20.14 -13.09
C ARG A 42 -30.58 20.27 -14.15
N LEU A 43 -29.41 19.67 -13.97
CA LEU A 43 -28.36 19.64 -14.99
C LEU A 43 -28.85 19.00 -16.29
N GLN A 44 -29.59 17.89 -16.21
CA GLN A 44 -30.22 17.27 -17.39
C GLN A 44 -31.22 18.21 -18.08
N SER A 45 -32.02 18.96 -17.31
CA SER A 45 -32.92 19.97 -17.88
C SER A 45 -32.17 21.10 -18.58
N LEU A 46 -31.09 21.60 -17.97
CA LEU A 46 -30.25 22.68 -18.51
C LEU A 46 -29.51 22.23 -19.78
N LEU A 47 -29.06 20.97 -19.85
CA LEU A 47 -28.46 20.35 -21.03
C LEU A 47 -29.49 20.23 -22.17
N LYS A 48 -30.70 19.73 -21.89
CA LYS A 48 -31.78 19.65 -22.88
C LYS A 48 -32.16 21.03 -23.42
N ALA A 49 -32.15 22.05 -22.57
CA ALA A 49 -32.40 23.44 -22.94
C ALA A 49 -31.19 24.12 -23.62
N LYS A 50 -30.06 23.41 -23.82
CA LYS A 50 -28.81 23.93 -24.40
C LYS A 50 -28.25 25.16 -23.67
N GLN A 51 -28.57 25.35 -22.40
CA GLN A 51 -28.04 26.46 -21.59
C GLN A 51 -26.64 26.14 -21.06
N ILE A 52 -26.32 24.86 -20.97
CA ILE A 52 -25.01 24.34 -20.60
C ILE A 52 -24.65 23.19 -21.55
N ILE A 53 -23.38 22.85 -21.58
CA ILE A 53 -22.80 21.68 -22.22
C ILE A 53 -22.13 20.81 -21.17
N HIS A 54 -21.99 19.52 -21.47
CA HIS A 54 -21.27 18.57 -20.62
C HIS A 54 -20.25 17.84 -21.48
N ILE A 55 -18.96 18.09 -21.23
CA ILE A 55 -17.85 17.50 -21.98
C ILE A 55 -16.85 16.93 -20.99
N GLY A 56 -16.62 15.61 -21.07
CA GLY A 56 -15.82 14.88 -20.09
C GLY A 56 -16.41 14.96 -18.69
N LYS A 57 -15.69 15.60 -17.75
CA LYS A 57 -16.12 15.81 -16.35
C LYS A 57 -16.64 17.22 -16.07
N LEU A 58 -16.71 18.08 -17.09
CA LEU A 58 -17.00 19.51 -16.94
C LEU A 58 -18.39 19.85 -17.47
N TYR A 59 -19.13 20.59 -16.66
CA TYR A 59 -20.32 21.34 -17.06
C TYR A 59 -19.91 22.78 -17.36
N SER A 60 -20.26 23.29 -18.54
CA SER A 60 -19.86 24.62 -18.96
C SER A 60 -20.95 25.35 -19.75
N LEU A 61 -20.74 26.64 -19.98
CA LEU A 61 -21.56 27.42 -20.90
C LEU A 61 -21.20 27.08 -22.35
N PRO A 62 -22.17 27.04 -23.28
CA PRO A 62 -21.93 26.68 -24.68
C PRO A 62 -20.83 27.52 -25.35
N LYS A 63 -20.70 28.80 -24.99
CA LYS A 63 -19.65 29.69 -25.54
C LYS A 63 -18.21 29.23 -25.29
N TYR A 64 -17.99 28.30 -24.35
CA TYR A 64 -16.67 27.74 -24.04
C TYR A 64 -16.44 26.36 -24.65
N GLU A 65 -17.40 25.84 -25.42
CA GLU A 65 -17.34 24.51 -26.04
C GLU A 65 -16.03 24.29 -26.80
N GLN A 66 -15.69 25.21 -27.70
CA GLN A 66 -14.49 25.09 -28.52
C GLN A 66 -13.20 25.17 -27.70
N MET A 67 -13.14 26.01 -26.66
CA MET A 67 -11.99 26.10 -25.76
C MET A 67 -11.83 24.81 -24.93
N ILE A 68 -12.93 24.17 -24.54
CA ILE A 68 -12.90 22.88 -23.81
C ILE A 68 -12.49 21.76 -24.76
N ILE A 69 -13.01 21.73 -25.99
CA ILE A 69 -12.62 20.75 -27.01
C ILE A 69 -11.15 20.91 -27.39
N GLU A 70 -10.67 22.14 -27.60
CA GLU A 70 -9.24 22.42 -27.87
C GLU A 70 -8.37 22.02 -26.68
N LYS A 71 -8.80 22.31 -25.45
CA LYS A 71 -8.08 21.89 -24.25
C LYS A 71 -8.06 20.37 -24.08
N LEU A 72 -9.16 19.68 -24.40
CA LEU A 72 -9.22 18.22 -24.38
C LEU A 72 -8.40 17.62 -25.52
N ARG A 73 -8.40 18.23 -26.70
CA ARG A 73 -7.50 17.87 -27.81
C ARG A 73 -6.04 18.14 -27.48
N ASP A 74 -5.71 19.19 -26.75
CA ASP A 74 -4.34 19.45 -26.29
C ASP A 74 -3.89 18.44 -25.21
N ILE A 75 -4.84 17.89 -24.44
CA ILE A 75 -4.60 16.78 -23.51
C ILE A 75 -4.46 15.46 -24.29
N GLU A 76 -5.34 15.19 -25.26
CA GLU A 76 -5.33 13.97 -26.10
C GLU A 76 -4.17 13.95 -27.11
N ALA A 77 -3.73 15.10 -27.61
CA ALA A 77 -2.59 15.27 -28.51
C ALA A 77 -1.25 15.49 -27.76
N GLY A 78 -1.23 15.29 -26.43
CA GLY A 78 0.01 15.36 -25.64
C GLY A 78 0.64 16.74 -25.51
N LYS A 79 -0.04 17.82 -25.91
CA LYS A 79 0.47 19.22 -25.85
C LYS A 79 0.35 19.87 -24.47
N ARG A 80 -0.52 19.35 -23.60
CA ARG A 80 -0.31 19.40 -22.15
C ARG A 80 0.07 18.01 -21.68
N GLY A 81 1.22 17.54 -22.17
CA GLY A 81 1.91 16.43 -21.56
C GLY A 81 2.01 16.72 -20.07
N VAL A 82 1.52 15.79 -19.27
CA VAL A 82 2.19 15.51 -18.00
C VAL A 82 3.68 15.58 -18.33
N SER A 83 4.40 16.55 -17.75
CA SER A 83 5.78 16.85 -18.17
C SER A 83 6.54 15.54 -18.31
N ARG A 84 7.40 15.37 -19.33
CA ARG A 84 8.21 14.15 -19.48
C ARG A 84 8.82 13.73 -18.14
N GLU A 85 9.30 14.70 -17.37
CA GLU A 85 9.75 14.57 -15.98
C GLU A 85 8.76 13.85 -15.04
N HIS A 86 7.48 14.19 -15.06
CA HIS A 86 6.46 13.54 -14.22
C HIS A 86 6.19 12.09 -14.64
N THR A 87 6.13 11.80 -15.93
CA THR A 87 6.04 10.41 -16.40
C THR A 87 7.26 9.60 -15.95
N LEU A 88 8.47 10.18 -16.05
CA LEU A 88 9.70 9.58 -15.54
C LEU A 88 9.65 9.37 -14.01
N ASN A 89 9.05 10.31 -13.26
CA ASN A 89 8.83 10.13 -11.81
C ASN A 89 7.87 8.96 -11.51
N VAL A 90 6.78 8.81 -12.28
CA VAL A 90 5.89 7.64 -12.11
C VAL A 90 6.65 6.34 -12.40
N ILE A 91 7.39 6.28 -13.51
CA ILE A 91 8.21 5.11 -13.89
C ILE A 91 9.22 4.79 -12.77
N SER A 92 9.93 5.81 -12.28
CA SER A 92 10.92 5.69 -11.20
C SER A 92 10.30 5.12 -9.91
N GLY A 93 9.11 5.59 -9.53
CA GLY A 93 8.38 5.07 -8.38
C GLY A 93 7.87 3.63 -8.58
N LEU A 94 7.37 3.29 -9.77
CA LEU A 94 6.95 1.92 -10.10
C LEU A 94 8.13 0.95 -10.05
N LYS A 95 9.27 1.31 -10.64
CA LYS A 95 10.51 0.53 -10.57
C LYS A 95 11.01 0.37 -9.13
N TRP A 96 10.80 1.38 -8.27
CA TRP A 96 11.21 1.31 -6.86
C TRP A 96 10.51 0.17 -6.11
N PHE A 97 9.20 0.00 -6.32
CA PHE A 97 8.45 -1.14 -5.74
C PHE A 97 8.92 -2.51 -6.25
N CYS A 98 9.69 -2.56 -7.34
CA CYS A 98 10.16 -3.78 -7.99
C CYS A 98 11.68 -4.02 -7.86
N ARG A 99 12.41 -3.18 -7.10
CA ARG A 99 13.89 -3.09 -7.08
C ARG A 99 14.67 -4.40 -6.86
N ASN A 100 14.02 -5.46 -6.41
CA ASN A 100 14.69 -6.71 -6.07
C ASN A 100 14.87 -7.70 -7.23
N GLU A 101 14.33 -7.48 -8.44
CA GLU A 101 14.37 -8.53 -9.48
C GLU A 101 14.59 -8.03 -10.91
N THR A 102 15.66 -8.56 -11.52
CA THR A 102 15.99 -8.82 -12.94
C THR A 102 15.79 -7.74 -14.02
N TYR A 103 15.04 -6.66 -13.79
CA TYR A 103 14.66 -5.69 -14.81
C TYR A 103 14.98 -4.24 -14.41
N LEU A 104 16.24 -4.01 -14.05
CA LEU A 104 16.87 -2.69 -14.13
C LEU A 104 17.28 -2.34 -15.58
N SER A 105 16.51 -2.78 -16.59
CA SER A 105 16.70 -2.30 -17.96
C SER A 105 15.95 -0.98 -18.14
N GLY A 106 16.57 -0.02 -18.81
CA GLY A 106 16.03 1.33 -19.06
C GLY A 106 16.90 2.45 -18.47
N GLU A 107 16.67 3.68 -18.91
CA GLU A 107 17.42 4.87 -18.50
C GLU A 107 16.94 5.43 -17.14
N VAL A 108 15.74 5.07 -16.70
CA VAL A 108 15.14 5.62 -15.47
C VAL A 108 15.54 4.80 -14.25
N GLU A 109 16.29 5.44 -13.34
CA GLU A 109 16.62 4.87 -12.04
C GLU A 109 15.40 4.83 -11.09
N PRO A 110 15.22 3.76 -10.30
CA PRO A 110 14.18 3.70 -9.28
C PRO A 110 14.46 4.66 -8.13
N LYS A 111 13.46 5.39 -7.60
CA LYS A 111 13.63 6.37 -6.50
C LYS A 111 12.48 6.28 -5.48
N ALA A 112 12.82 6.30 -4.20
CA ALA A 112 11.86 6.13 -3.10
C ALA A 112 10.92 7.34 -2.99
N GLU A 113 11.46 8.55 -3.18
CA GLU A 113 10.71 9.81 -3.16
C GLU A 113 9.63 9.89 -4.26
N CYS A 114 9.74 9.07 -5.30
CA CYS A 114 8.77 8.97 -6.38
C CYS A 114 7.66 7.93 -6.12
N ALA A 115 7.83 7.05 -5.12
CA ALA A 115 6.94 5.93 -4.87
C ALA A 115 5.49 6.35 -4.55
N LEU A 116 5.30 7.44 -3.80
CA LEU A 116 3.96 7.94 -3.48
C LEU A 116 3.21 8.41 -4.73
N ILE A 117 3.89 9.08 -5.65
CA ILE A 117 3.30 9.55 -6.91
C ILE A 117 2.85 8.34 -7.76
N ALA A 118 3.70 7.32 -7.86
CA ALA A 118 3.37 6.08 -8.54
C ALA A 118 2.15 5.41 -7.89
N LEU A 119 2.11 5.30 -6.56
CA LEU A 119 1.02 4.67 -5.83
C LEU A 119 -0.32 5.41 -6.02
N GLN A 120 -0.31 6.75 -6.06
CA GLN A 120 -1.48 7.56 -6.38
C GLN A 120 -2.03 7.30 -7.80
N HIS A 121 -1.14 7.15 -8.78
CA HIS A 121 -1.51 6.78 -10.15
C HIS A 121 -2.07 5.35 -10.21
N LEU A 122 -1.47 4.40 -9.49
CA LEU A 122 -2.00 3.04 -9.40
C LEU A 122 -3.40 3.01 -8.77
N TYR A 123 -3.58 3.73 -7.67
CA TYR A 123 -4.86 3.82 -6.96
C TYR A 123 -6.02 4.31 -7.85
N THR A 124 -5.76 5.34 -8.66
CA THR A 124 -6.80 6.01 -9.45
C THR A 124 -6.94 5.49 -10.88
N GLY A 125 -5.91 4.87 -11.45
CA GLY A 125 -5.83 4.49 -12.86
C GLY A 125 -5.54 3.03 -13.14
N TYR A 126 -4.92 2.32 -12.19
CA TYR A 126 -4.50 0.93 -12.34
C TYR A 126 -4.93 0.10 -11.12
N ARG A 127 -6.23 0.17 -10.79
CA ARG A 127 -6.80 -0.40 -9.56
C ARG A 127 -6.45 -1.87 -9.33
N GLN A 128 -6.45 -2.70 -10.38
CA GLN A 128 -6.09 -4.11 -10.28
C GLN A 128 -4.65 -4.30 -9.78
N ILE A 129 -3.73 -3.44 -10.21
CA ILE A 129 -2.34 -3.44 -9.74
C ILE A 129 -2.27 -3.00 -8.28
N PHE A 130 -2.99 -1.91 -7.95
CA PHE A 130 -3.08 -1.39 -6.58
C PHE A 130 -3.61 -2.42 -5.58
N GLU A 131 -4.56 -3.26 -5.98
CA GLU A 131 -5.12 -4.32 -5.12
C GLU A 131 -4.06 -5.33 -4.64
N TYR A 132 -2.99 -5.57 -5.39
CA TYR A 132 -1.88 -6.42 -4.92
C TYR A 132 -1.06 -5.73 -3.82
N PHE A 133 -0.83 -4.42 -3.92
CA PHE A 133 -0.20 -3.65 -2.84
C PHE A 133 -1.06 -3.70 -1.55
N GLU A 134 -2.38 -3.58 -1.69
CA GLU A 134 -3.29 -3.72 -0.53
C GLU A 134 -3.25 -5.12 0.09
N LYS A 135 -3.17 -6.17 -0.73
CA LYS A 135 -3.07 -7.56 -0.24
C LYS A 135 -1.78 -7.78 0.53
N MET A 136 -0.64 -7.31 0.02
CA MET A 136 0.63 -7.37 0.73
C MET A 136 0.56 -6.64 2.07
N PHE A 137 0.08 -5.39 2.07
CA PHE A 137 -0.04 -4.59 3.29
C PHE A 137 -0.92 -5.26 4.35
N LYS A 138 -2.08 -5.80 3.95
CA LYS A 138 -2.97 -6.53 4.87
C LYS A 138 -2.32 -7.81 5.42
N ALA A 139 -1.58 -8.54 4.58
CA ALA A 139 -0.87 -9.73 5.01
C ALA A 139 0.24 -9.37 6.01
N LYS A 140 1.01 -8.32 5.72
CA LYS A 140 2.08 -7.84 6.60
C LYS A 140 1.55 -7.38 7.97
N ASN A 141 0.48 -6.59 8.00
CA ASN A 141 -0.15 -6.18 9.26
C ASN A 141 -0.69 -7.37 10.06
N LEU A 142 -1.20 -8.41 9.38
CA LEU A 142 -1.63 -9.62 10.05
C LEU A 142 -0.44 -10.38 10.67
N GLU A 143 0.68 -10.50 9.95
CA GLU A 143 1.90 -11.06 10.51
C GLU A 143 2.36 -10.30 11.76
N ASP A 144 2.46 -8.97 11.66
CA ASP A 144 2.95 -8.14 12.77
C ASP A 144 1.98 -8.20 13.98
N SER A 145 0.67 -8.22 13.75
CA SER A 145 -0.33 -8.43 14.80
C SER A 145 -0.19 -9.81 15.47
N LEU A 146 0.05 -10.88 14.68
CA LEU A 146 0.23 -12.21 15.24
C LEU A 146 1.51 -12.34 16.07
N LYS A 147 2.59 -11.66 15.64
CA LYS A 147 3.84 -11.59 16.42
C LYS A 147 3.61 -10.96 17.79
N VAL A 148 2.90 -9.82 17.84
CA VAL A 148 2.57 -9.13 19.08
C VAL A 148 1.70 -10.02 19.99
N ASP A 149 0.65 -10.64 19.45
CA ASP A 149 -0.23 -11.54 20.21
C ASP A 149 0.53 -12.74 20.80
N VAL A 150 1.43 -13.35 20.03
CA VAL A 150 2.27 -14.46 20.47
C VAL A 150 3.29 -13.98 21.53
N ALA A 151 3.90 -12.82 21.33
CA ALA A 151 4.83 -12.21 22.27
C ALA A 151 4.18 -11.92 23.63
N GLU A 152 2.96 -11.39 23.65
CA GLU A 152 2.22 -11.13 24.88
C GLU A 152 1.88 -12.43 25.63
N LYS A 153 1.41 -13.45 24.92
CA LYS A 153 1.13 -14.76 25.53
C LYS A 153 2.40 -15.42 26.07
N LEU A 154 3.51 -15.29 25.35
CA LEU A 154 4.82 -15.76 25.80
C LEU A 154 5.26 -15.02 27.06
N LYS A 155 5.12 -13.70 27.10
CA LYS A 155 5.42 -12.87 28.28
C LYS A 155 4.68 -13.36 29.52
N ILE A 156 3.37 -13.58 29.43
CA ILE A 156 2.56 -14.10 30.57
C ILE A 156 3.10 -15.46 31.06
N ARG A 157 3.55 -16.33 30.15
CA ARG A 157 4.11 -17.64 30.52
C ARG A 157 5.48 -17.52 31.16
N LEU A 158 6.34 -16.64 30.64
CA LEU A 158 7.67 -16.35 31.19
C LEU A 158 7.58 -15.76 32.60
N GLU A 159 6.67 -14.80 32.82
CA GLU A 159 6.50 -14.15 34.11
C GLU A 159 6.04 -15.13 35.20
N ARG A 160 5.22 -16.14 34.85
CA ARG A 160 4.80 -17.21 35.78
C ARG A 160 5.96 -18.07 36.28
N VAL A 161 7.04 -18.19 35.51
CA VAL A 161 8.25 -18.92 35.88
C VAL A 161 9.37 -17.98 36.34
N GLY A 162 9.06 -16.71 36.60
CA GLY A 162 10.00 -15.72 37.15
C GLY A 162 10.95 -15.11 36.11
N LEU A 163 10.72 -15.33 34.82
CA LEU A 163 11.55 -14.78 33.74
C LEU A 163 10.94 -13.50 33.19
N ARG A 164 11.78 -12.51 32.91
CA ARG A 164 11.36 -11.24 32.27
C ARG A 164 12.31 -10.90 31.14
N LEU A 165 11.76 -10.70 29.96
CA LEU A 165 12.47 -10.28 28.75
C LEU A 165 12.03 -8.85 28.37
N SER A 166 12.87 -8.16 27.60
CA SER A 166 12.46 -6.90 26.99
C SER A 166 11.42 -7.13 25.88
N ASP A 167 10.53 -6.16 25.64
CA ASP A 167 9.45 -6.31 24.67
C ASP A 167 9.96 -6.59 23.24
N ARG A 168 11.05 -5.92 22.82
CA ARG A 168 11.71 -6.22 21.54
C ARG A 168 12.16 -7.68 21.42
N THR A 169 12.79 -8.20 22.47
CA THR A 169 13.23 -9.59 22.53
C THR A 169 12.06 -10.57 22.46
N LEU A 170 10.91 -10.21 23.04
CA LEU A 170 9.71 -11.06 22.98
C LEU A 170 9.13 -11.14 21.56
N GLU A 171 9.08 -10.03 20.85
CA GLU A 171 8.62 -9.98 19.45
C GLU A 171 9.53 -10.80 18.53
N ASP A 172 10.85 -10.68 18.68
CA ASP A 172 11.83 -11.43 17.89
C ASP A 172 11.71 -12.96 18.10
N VAL A 173 11.47 -13.38 19.35
CA VAL A 173 11.23 -14.79 19.69
C VAL A 173 9.89 -15.28 19.13
N ALA A 174 8.84 -14.46 19.25
CA ALA A 174 7.52 -14.79 18.72
C ALA A 174 7.56 -14.99 17.20
N GLU A 175 8.24 -14.11 16.47
CA GLU A 175 8.46 -14.26 15.03
C GLU A 175 9.19 -15.57 14.71
N SER A 176 10.30 -15.81 15.39
CA SER A 176 11.08 -17.03 15.19
C SER A 176 10.22 -18.28 15.48
N LEU A 177 9.34 -18.24 16.50
CA LEU A 177 8.45 -19.37 16.89
C LEU A 177 7.44 -19.69 15.80
N LEU A 178 6.91 -18.66 15.16
CA LEU A 178 5.99 -18.80 14.04
C LEU A 178 6.71 -19.35 12.80
N ILE A 179 7.92 -18.85 12.50
CA ILE A 179 8.73 -19.31 11.36
C ILE A 179 9.17 -20.76 11.51
N SER A 180 9.54 -21.18 12.72
CA SER A 180 10.06 -22.52 12.98
C SER A 180 8.98 -23.55 13.32
N HIS A 181 7.70 -23.20 13.25
CA HIS A 181 6.58 -24.05 13.66
C HIS A 181 6.71 -24.57 15.11
N GLY A 182 7.30 -23.76 15.99
CA GLY A 182 7.61 -24.16 17.35
C GLY A 182 8.85 -25.05 17.53
N ASP A 183 9.54 -25.47 16.45
CA ASP A 183 10.81 -26.22 16.54
C ASP A 183 12.01 -25.28 16.77
N PHE A 184 12.16 -24.85 18.03
CA PHE A 184 13.27 -23.98 18.46
C PHE A 184 14.58 -24.71 18.76
N ASN A 185 14.58 -26.04 18.73
CA ASN A 185 15.74 -26.83 19.12
C ASN A 185 16.96 -26.55 18.24
N ARG A 186 16.75 -26.01 17.03
CA ARG A 186 17.81 -25.61 16.09
C ARG A 186 18.52 -24.32 16.46
N TYR A 187 17.89 -23.46 17.26
CA TYR A 187 18.39 -22.13 17.60
C TYR A 187 18.86 -22.03 19.05
N ILE A 188 18.44 -22.92 19.95
CA ILE A 188 18.88 -22.88 21.34
C ILE A 188 20.32 -23.41 21.48
N LYS A 189 21.29 -22.50 21.69
CA LYS A 189 22.69 -22.85 22.00
C LYS A 189 23.04 -22.59 23.46
N VAL A 190 23.03 -23.62 24.28
CA VAL A 190 23.59 -23.59 25.64
C VAL A 190 25.11 -23.41 25.56
N GLU A 191 25.60 -22.18 25.67
CA GLU A 191 27.04 -21.87 25.73
C GLU A 191 27.44 -21.42 27.13
N PRO A 192 28.44 -22.06 27.76
CA PRO A 192 29.02 -21.58 29.01
C PRO A 192 29.89 -20.34 28.74
N VAL A 193 29.41 -19.15 29.12
CA VAL A 193 30.25 -17.94 29.07
C VAL A 193 31.01 -17.82 30.38
N GLN A 194 32.33 -18.01 30.33
CA GLN A 194 33.21 -17.87 31.49
C GLN A 194 33.42 -16.37 31.79
N ALA A 195 32.75 -15.87 32.83
CA ALA A 195 33.10 -14.60 33.47
C ALA A 195 33.06 -14.82 34.99
N GLY A 196 34.12 -15.46 35.52
CA GLY A 196 34.23 -15.81 36.95
C GLY A 196 33.41 -17.05 37.36
N ALA A 197 32.93 -17.08 38.62
CA ALA A 197 32.28 -18.23 39.26
C ALA A 197 30.78 -18.42 38.93
N ARG A 198 30.29 -17.80 37.85
CA ARG A 198 28.89 -17.91 37.43
C ARG A 198 28.82 -18.54 36.04
N PHE A 199 28.08 -19.63 35.94
CA PHE A 199 27.71 -20.23 34.68
C PHE A 199 26.70 -19.33 33.97
N LYS A 200 26.95 -19.00 32.71
CA LYS A 200 26.00 -18.30 31.84
C LYS A 200 25.46 -19.30 30.83
N LEU A 201 24.15 -19.30 30.60
CA LEU A 201 23.48 -20.07 29.56
C LEU A 201 22.83 -19.08 28.61
N LEU A 202 23.37 -18.97 27.40
CA LEU A 202 22.83 -18.08 26.37
C LEU A 202 21.65 -18.75 25.67
N PHE A 203 20.46 -18.16 25.70
CA PHE A 203 19.45 -18.47 24.68
C PHE A 203 19.83 -17.68 23.42
N LYS A 204 20.49 -18.29 22.44
CA LYS A 204 20.82 -17.63 21.17
C LYS A 204 19.71 -17.81 20.14
N ALA A 205 18.63 -17.02 20.20
CA ALA A 205 17.82 -16.82 19.00
C ALA A 205 18.58 -15.82 18.10
N GLU A 206 19.65 -16.24 17.40
CA GLU A 206 20.49 -15.31 16.61
C GLU A 206 19.61 -14.36 15.79
N PRO A 207 19.75 -13.03 15.94
CA PRO A 207 20.85 -12.30 16.61
C PRO A 207 20.63 -11.92 18.10
N HIS A 208 19.58 -12.38 18.78
CA HIS A 208 19.17 -11.93 20.11
C HIS A 208 19.43 -12.95 21.24
N SER A 209 19.96 -12.46 22.37
CA SER A 209 20.19 -13.24 23.60
C SER A 209 19.00 -13.13 24.55
N LEU A 210 18.31 -14.24 24.87
CA LEU A 210 17.07 -14.24 25.68
C LEU A 210 17.30 -14.29 27.21
N GLY A 211 18.40 -13.71 27.70
CA GLY A 211 18.68 -13.61 29.13
C GLY A 211 19.43 -14.80 29.75
N GLU A 212 19.72 -14.67 31.05
CA GLU A 212 20.58 -15.59 31.82
C GLU A 212 19.72 -16.54 32.68
N PHE A 213 20.05 -17.83 32.68
CA PHE A 213 19.50 -18.83 33.61
C PHE A 213 20.54 -19.17 34.69
N GLU A 214 20.09 -19.37 35.92
CA GLU A 214 20.96 -19.65 37.08
C GLU A 214 21.64 -21.03 37.00
N SER A 215 21.11 -21.97 36.21
CA SER A 215 21.60 -23.35 36.09
C SER A 215 21.10 -24.03 34.83
N ARG A 216 21.80 -25.09 34.37
CA ARG A 216 21.44 -25.87 33.18
C ARG A 216 20.14 -26.63 33.38
N GLU A 217 19.91 -27.20 34.56
CA GLU A 217 18.66 -27.91 34.85
C GLU A 217 17.44 -26.99 34.69
N LYS A 218 17.49 -25.77 35.24
CA LYS A 218 16.39 -24.78 35.09
C LYS A 218 16.13 -24.40 33.63
N ALA A 219 17.18 -24.28 32.81
CA ALA A 219 17.02 -24.00 31.39
C ALA A 219 16.39 -25.18 30.64
N GLU A 220 16.82 -26.41 30.93
CA GLU A 220 16.25 -27.63 30.34
C GLU A 220 14.80 -27.87 30.80
N GLU A 221 14.48 -27.62 32.06
CA GLU A 221 13.12 -27.70 32.62
C GLU A 221 12.21 -26.67 31.96
N PHE A 222 12.66 -25.43 31.81
CA PHE A 222 11.93 -24.39 31.11
C PHE A 222 11.61 -24.75 29.64
N LEU A 223 12.59 -25.33 28.92
CA LEU A 223 12.40 -25.81 27.55
C LEU A 223 11.39 -26.96 27.48
N LYS A 224 11.56 -27.98 28.33
CA LYS A 224 10.74 -29.19 28.33
C LYS A 224 9.32 -28.95 28.82
N GLU A 225 9.13 -28.02 29.77
CA GLU A 225 7.84 -27.86 30.43
C GLU A 225 7.09 -26.59 30.04
N THR A 226 7.76 -25.44 29.99
CA THR A 226 7.05 -24.17 29.78
C THR A 226 6.88 -23.88 28.29
N PHE A 227 7.95 -24.05 27.52
CA PHE A 227 7.94 -23.84 26.08
C PHE A 227 7.14 -24.91 25.34
N ALA A 228 7.37 -26.19 25.63
CA ALA A 228 6.62 -27.28 25.01
C ALA A 228 5.10 -27.14 25.23
N LYS A 229 4.68 -26.82 26.47
CA LYS A 229 3.25 -26.60 26.79
C LYS A 229 2.68 -25.39 26.05
N PHE A 230 3.47 -24.35 25.79
CA PHE A 230 3.02 -23.18 25.04
C PHE A 230 2.77 -23.52 23.56
N VAL A 231 3.73 -24.19 22.90
CA VAL A 231 3.61 -24.53 21.47
C VAL A 231 2.53 -25.58 21.18
N GLU A 232 2.18 -26.39 22.19
CA GLU A 232 1.08 -27.36 22.10
C GLU A 232 -0.32 -26.72 22.13
N THR A 233 -0.44 -25.44 22.53
CA THR A 233 -1.74 -24.77 22.67
C THR A 233 -2.48 -24.64 21.34
N PRO A 234 -3.81 -24.85 21.31
CA PRO A 234 -4.62 -24.64 20.10
C PRO A 234 -4.44 -23.23 19.52
N GLU A 235 -4.34 -22.22 20.38
CA GLU A 235 -4.19 -20.83 19.99
C GLU A 235 -2.87 -20.56 19.27
N PHE A 236 -1.77 -21.19 19.70
CA PHE A 236 -0.49 -21.08 19.02
C PHE A 236 -0.50 -21.83 17.68
N LYS A 237 -1.06 -23.04 17.64
CA LYS A 237 -1.22 -23.81 16.40
C LYS A 237 -2.07 -23.05 15.35
N GLU A 238 -3.14 -22.37 15.79
CA GLU A 238 -3.94 -21.51 14.91
C GLU A 238 -3.15 -20.26 14.44
N ALA A 239 -2.34 -19.66 15.32
CA ALA A 239 -1.49 -18.53 14.97
C ALA A 239 -0.46 -18.89 13.88
N ILE A 240 0.16 -20.08 13.96
CA ILE A 240 1.05 -20.60 12.90
C ILE A 240 0.31 -20.65 11.57
N ILE A 241 -0.86 -21.31 11.52
CA ILE A 241 -1.61 -21.46 10.26
C ILE A 241 -1.97 -20.09 9.68
N LYS A 242 -2.38 -19.13 10.51
CA LYS A 242 -2.69 -17.77 10.05
C LYS A 242 -1.45 -17.04 9.54
N TYR A 243 -0.33 -17.19 10.23
CA TYR A 243 0.95 -16.59 9.87
C TYR A 243 1.48 -17.14 8.54
N GLU A 244 1.48 -18.46 8.35
CA GLU A 244 1.86 -19.10 7.08
C GLU A 244 0.97 -18.65 5.91
N ASN A 245 -0.34 -18.58 6.14
CA ASN A 245 -1.28 -18.10 5.13
C ASN A 245 -1.05 -16.61 4.79
N ALA A 246 -0.65 -15.80 5.76
CA ALA A 246 -0.27 -14.41 5.54
C ALA A 246 1.02 -14.32 4.72
N GLN A 247 2.06 -15.06 5.10
CA GLN A 247 3.32 -15.13 4.37
C GLN A 247 3.12 -15.57 2.92
N LYS A 248 2.30 -16.60 2.71
CA LYS A 248 1.94 -17.05 1.36
C LYS A 248 1.25 -15.96 0.55
N LYS A 249 0.23 -15.29 1.13
CA LYS A 249 -0.47 -14.19 0.45
C LYS A 249 0.46 -13.02 0.13
N TYR A 250 1.36 -12.69 1.05
CA TYR A 250 2.38 -11.66 0.84
C TYR A 250 3.30 -12.06 -0.31
N ALA A 251 3.85 -13.28 -0.28
CA ALA A 251 4.75 -13.79 -1.31
C ALA A 251 4.08 -13.85 -2.69
N ASP A 252 2.85 -14.36 -2.79
CA ASP A 252 2.10 -14.46 -4.05
C ASP A 252 1.84 -13.07 -4.67
N ALA A 253 1.42 -12.11 -3.84
CA ALA A 253 1.20 -10.74 -4.30
C ALA A 253 2.51 -10.05 -4.69
N HIS A 254 3.58 -10.23 -3.90
CA HIS A 254 4.90 -9.70 -4.22
C HIS A 254 5.46 -10.28 -5.52
N GLN A 255 5.35 -11.60 -5.75
CA GLN A 255 5.76 -12.25 -7.00
C GLN A 255 4.97 -11.73 -8.20
N THR A 256 3.68 -11.46 -8.01
CA THR A 256 2.85 -10.86 -9.07
C THR A 256 3.33 -9.46 -9.41
N LEU A 257 3.63 -8.63 -8.40
CA LEU A 257 4.09 -7.26 -8.60
C LEU A 257 5.51 -7.17 -9.20
N THR A 258 6.40 -8.08 -8.83
CA THR A 258 7.81 -8.08 -9.28
C THR A 258 8.01 -8.82 -10.59
N GLY A 259 7.15 -9.78 -10.92
CA GLY A 259 7.33 -10.61 -12.10
C GLY A 259 8.40 -11.70 -11.94
N LYS A 260 8.70 -12.11 -10.69
CA LYS A 260 9.70 -13.15 -10.35
C LYS A 260 9.62 -14.41 -11.20
N HIS A 261 8.40 -14.84 -11.50
CA HIS A 261 8.16 -15.79 -12.58
C HIS A 261 7.98 -15.00 -13.87
N PHE A 262 9.04 -15.02 -14.68
CA PHE A 262 9.08 -14.36 -15.97
C PHE A 262 8.11 -15.07 -16.90
N PRO A 263 6.92 -14.48 -17.14
CA PRO A 263 5.92 -15.20 -17.88
C PRO A 263 6.28 -15.25 -19.36
N THR A 264 6.00 -16.37 -19.99
CA THR A 264 6.37 -16.60 -21.39
C THR A 264 5.46 -15.86 -22.37
N CYS A 265 4.27 -15.42 -21.94
CA CYS A 265 3.37 -14.63 -22.80
C CYS A 265 3.10 -13.22 -22.25
N GLU A 266 2.63 -12.33 -23.13
CA GLU A 266 2.29 -10.95 -22.81
C GLU A 266 1.09 -10.87 -21.84
N GLU A 267 0.15 -11.80 -21.95
CA GLU A 267 -1.08 -11.85 -21.14
C GLU A 267 -0.80 -12.04 -19.65
N GLU A 268 0.22 -12.82 -19.31
CA GLU A 268 0.66 -13.05 -17.93
C GLU A 268 1.46 -11.86 -17.35
N ARG A 269 1.88 -10.90 -18.18
CA ARG A 269 2.58 -9.67 -17.76
C ARG A 269 1.62 -8.51 -17.52
N VAL A 270 0.40 -8.59 -18.04
CA VAL A 270 -0.64 -7.57 -17.86
C VAL A 270 -0.95 -7.43 -16.36
N GLY A 271 -0.87 -6.21 -15.85
CA GLY A 271 -1.16 -5.90 -14.45
C GLY A 271 0.04 -5.95 -13.50
N LYS A 272 1.27 -6.10 -14.00
CA LYS A 272 2.50 -6.00 -13.19
C LYS A 272 3.08 -4.58 -13.22
N PRO A 273 3.44 -3.96 -12.06
CA PRO A 273 4.08 -2.65 -12.01
C PRO A 273 5.39 -2.58 -12.81
N CYS A 274 6.23 -3.63 -12.80
CA CYS A 274 7.48 -3.65 -13.56
C CYS A 274 7.23 -3.57 -15.08
N PHE A 275 6.28 -4.37 -15.57
CA PHE A 275 5.89 -4.36 -16.98
C PHE A 275 5.21 -3.04 -17.38
N LEU A 276 4.38 -2.50 -16.50
CA LEU A 276 3.77 -1.18 -16.69
C LEU A 276 4.85 -0.09 -16.77
N ALA A 277 5.84 -0.11 -15.88
CA ALA A 277 6.95 0.84 -15.91
C ALA A 277 7.73 0.77 -17.23
N MET A 278 8.01 -0.45 -17.71
CA MET A 278 8.69 -0.67 -19.00
C MET A 278 7.88 -0.12 -20.18
N LYS A 279 6.59 -0.44 -20.28
CA LYS A 279 5.74 0.10 -21.36
C LYS A 279 5.60 1.62 -21.31
N LEU A 280 5.55 2.21 -20.11
CA LEU A 280 5.53 3.67 -19.94
C LEU A 280 6.85 4.31 -20.37
N GLU A 281 7.99 3.65 -20.09
CA GLU A 281 9.33 4.11 -20.49
C GLU A 281 9.56 4.01 -22.01
N GLU A 282 9.04 2.96 -22.64
CA GLU A 282 9.05 2.75 -24.10
C GLU A 282 7.96 3.56 -24.84
N GLU A 283 7.19 4.39 -24.12
CA GLU A 283 6.04 5.15 -24.64
C GLU A 283 4.93 4.29 -25.29
N LEU A 284 4.91 2.98 -24.99
CA LEU A 284 3.93 2.01 -25.50
C LEU A 284 2.63 1.97 -24.69
N GLU A 285 2.66 2.39 -23.42
CA GLU A 285 1.46 2.53 -22.56
C GLU A 285 1.23 3.99 -22.21
N SER A 286 -0.03 4.41 -22.20
CA SER A 286 -0.41 5.75 -21.76
C SER A 286 -0.48 5.83 -20.24
N LEU A 287 -0.03 6.94 -19.66
CA LEU A 287 -0.17 7.20 -18.23
C LEU A 287 -1.66 7.34 -17.88
N LYS A 288 -2.18 6.40 -17.08
CA LYS A 288 -3.53 6.42 -16.52
C LYS A 288 -3.50 6.82 -15.06
N GLY A 289 -4.66 7.24 -14.54
CA GLY A 289 -4.80 7.73 -13.18
C GLY A 289 -4.27 9.16 -13.01
N MET A 290 -4.44 9.69 -11.81
CA MET A 290 -4.05 11.04 -11.43
C MET A 290 -3.45 11.03 -10.04
N CYS A 291 -2.27 11.63 -9.89
CA CYS A 291 -1.71 12.06 -8.62
C CYS A 291 -2.10 13.53 -8.33
N GLU A 292 -1.72 14.04 -7.17
CA GLU A 292 -1.99 15.43 -6.78
C GLU A 292 -1.39 16.46 -7.76
N ARG A 293 -0.22 16.17 -8.33
CA ARG A 293 0.40 17.02 -9.37
C ARG A 293 -0.39 17.03 -10.68
N CYS A 294 -1.08 15.93 -10.99
CA CYS A 294 -1.98 15.81 -12.14
C CYS A 294 -3.40 16.33 -11.86
N GLY A 295 -3.66 16.87 -10.66
CA GLY A 295 -4.98 17.34 -10.23
C GLY A 295 -5.87 16.28 -9.58
N GLY A 296 -5.30 15.15 -9.16
CA GLY A 296 -5.96 14.17 -8.31
C GLY A 296 -6.31 14.77 -6.95
N LEU A 297 -7.53 14.52 -6.47
CA LEU A 297 -8.00 14.95 -5.16
C LEU A 297 -8.09 13.73 -4.26
N PHE A 298 -7.28 13.70 -3.21
CA PHE A 298 -7.25 12.62 -2.24
C PHE A 298 -7.76 13.14 -0.90
N SER A 299 -8.72 12.43 -0.32
CA SER A 299 -9.15 12.65 1.06
C SER A 299 -8.02 12.33 2.05
N GLU A 300 -8.15 12.81 3.28
CA GLU A 300 -7.20 12.50 4.35
C GLU A 300 -7.07 11.00 4.60
N THR A 301 -8.21 10.27 4.59
CA THR A 301 -8.24 8.82 4.74
C THR A 301 -7.50 8.10 3.61
N GLU A 302 -7.65 8.56 2.36
CA GLU A 302 -6.93 7.99 1.22
C GLU A 302 -5.43 8.24 1.32
N ARG A 303 -5.03 9.47 1.67
CA ARG A 303 -3.61 9.80 1.90
C ARG A 303 -3.01 8.94 2.99
N LYS A 304 -3.72 8.77 4.11
CA LYS A 304 -3.28 7.91 5.22
C LYS A 304 -3.04 6.48 4.73
N LYS A 305 -4.01 5.89 4.03
CA LYS A 305 -3.89 4.54 3.48
C LYS A 305 -2.70 4.39 2.53
N LEU A 306 -2.49 5.36 1.63
CA LEU A 306 -1.37 5.34 0.68
C LEU A 306 -0.02 5.41 1.40
N ASN A 307 0.09 6.26 2.43
CA ASN A 307 1.31 6.39 3.24
C ASN A 307 1.58 5.14 4.09
N GLU A 308 0.54 4.51 4.64
CA GLU A 308 0.66 3.23 5.35
C GLU A 308 1.23 2.14 4.44
N ILE A 309 0.70 2.01 3.21
CA ILE A 309 1.25 1.07 2.23
C ILE A 309 2.71 1.42 1.90
N LEU A 310 3.05 2.71 1.77
CA LEU A 310 4.41 3.16 1.48
C LEU A 310 5.39 2.75 2.59
N SER A 311 4.97 2.87 3.86
CA SER A 311 5.81 2.57 5.03
C SER A 311 6.23 1.10 5.13
N MET A 312 5.51 0.18 4.48
CA MET A 312 5.89 -1.24 4.39
C MET A 312 7.17 -1.46 3.57
N PHE A 313 7.54 -0.51 2.71
CA PHE A 313 8.71 -0.61 1.83
C PHE A 313 9.89 0.26 2.28
N ALA A 314 9.78 0.95 3.43
CA ALA A 314 10.82 1.79 4.02
C ALA A 314 11.69 0.99 5.00
#